data_AF-A0A6M1XVC3-F1
#
_entry.id   AF-A0A6M1XVC3-F1
#
_cell.length_a   1.000
_cell.length_b   1.000
_cell.length_c   1.000
_cell.angle_alpha   90.00
_cell.angle_beta   90.00
_cell.angle_gamma   90.00
#
_symmetry.space_group_name_H-M   'P 1'
#
loop_
_entity.id
_entity.type
_entity.pdbx_description
1 polymer ?
#
loop_
_entity_poly.entity_id
_entity_poly.type
_entity_poly.pdbx_seq_one_letter_code
_entity_poly.pdbx_strand_id
1 'polypeptide(L)'
;AYQVGWTNLILKWENDERNGLSVKTPSDQFKWNQLGELYKWFTNTYAHLPLKELEEILNRNIDDINMMIDSMSDEDLFTAHKRKWADEATKTAVWEVYKFIHVNTVAPFGTFRTKIRKWKRLAL
;
A
#
# COMPACT_ATOMS: atom_id res chain seq x y z
N ALA A 1 -10.47 4.55 -3.41
CA ALA A 1 -9.51 5.58 -2.93
C ALA A 1 -8.47 5.04 -1.93
N TYR A 2 -8.82 4.76 -0.67
CA TYR A 2 -7.83 4.34 0.36
C TYR A 2 -6.95 3.15 -0.06
N GLN A 3 -7.57 2.07 -0.55
CA GLN A 3 -6.84 0.86 -0.98
C GLN A 3 -5.93 1.13 -2.20
N VAL A 4 -6.45 1.88 -3.18
CA VAL A 4 -5.69 2.33 -4.35
C VAL A 4 -4.47 3.14 -3.93
N GLY A 5 -4.63 4.06 -2.99
CA GLY A 5 -3.55 4.89 -2.47
C GLY A 5 -2.40 4.08 -1.89
N TRP A 6 -2.70 3.17 -0.96
CA TRP A 6 -1.67 2.37 -0.32
C TRP A 6 -0.99 1.36 -1.24
N THR A 7 -1.77 0.67 -2.09
CA THR A 7 -1.20 -0.28 -3.05
C THR A 7 -0.30 0.41 -4.08
N ASN A 8 -0.66 1.62 -4.54
CA ASN A 8 0.22 2.44 -5.39
C ASN A 8 1.52 2.83 -4.67
N LEU A 9 1.48 3.15 -3.38
CA LEU A 9 2.69 3.50 -2.63
C LEU A 9 3.64 2.32 -2.47
N ILE A 10 3.13 1.12 -2.14
CA ILE A 10 3.94 -0.11 -2.04
C ILE A 10 4.66 -0.38 -3.38
N LEU A 11 3.92 -0.35 -4.48
CA LEU A 11 4.48 -0.55 -5.83
C LEU A 11 5.52 0.51 -6.18
N LYS A 12 5.25 1.78 -5.84
CA LYS A 12 6.19 2.89 -6.05
C LYS A 12 7.47 2.69 -5.26
N TRP A 13 7.41 2.31 -3.99
CA TRP A 13 8.60 2.11 -3.16
C TRP A 13 9.50 1.03 -3.75
N GLU A 14 8.93 -0.12 -4.12
CA GLU A 14 9.73 -1.19 -4.72
C GLU A 14 10.28 -0.79 -6.10
N ASN A 15 9.46 -0.18 -6.96
CA ASN A 15 9.91 0.25 -8.27
C ASN A 15 11.03 1.30 -8.19
N ASP A 16 10.89 2.30 -7.33
CA ASP A 16 11.88 3.35 -7.18
C ASP A 16 13.20 2.77 -6.64
N GLU A 17 13.16 1.90 -5.63
CA GLU A 17 14.37 1.24 -5.11
C GLU A 17 15.05 0.36 -6.17
N ARG A 18 14.27 -0.40 -6.95
CA ARG A 18 14.80 -1.22 -8.07
C ARG A 18 15.46 -0.37 -9.16
N ASN A 19 15.01 0.86 -9.36
CA ASN A 19 15.60 1.82 -10.28
C ASN A 19 16.76 2.63 -9.64
N GLY A 20 17.20 2.26 -8.44
CA GLY A 20 18.30 2.91 -7.73
C GLY A 20 17.97 4.29 -7.16
N LEU A 21 16.67 4.64 -7.09
CA LEU A 21 16.20 5.90 -6.53
C LEU A 21 16.09 5.81 -5.00
N SER A 22 16.28 6.94 -4.32
CA SER A 22 16.02 7.04 -2.89
C SER A 22 14.51 7.09 -2.65
N VAL A 23 14.03 6.21 -1.78
CA VAL A 23 12.61 6.07 -1.45
C VAL A 23 12.30 6.80 -0.14
N LYS A 24 11.24 7.61 -0.12
CA LYS A 24 10.71 8.21 1.11
C LYS A 24 9.37 7.60 1.48
N THR A 25 9.28 7.03 2.68
CA THR A 25 8.05 6.41 3.19
C THR A 25 7.36 7.30 4.23
N PRO A 26 6.00 7.30 4.29
CA PRO A 26 5.11 6.63 3.35
C PRO A 26 5.04 7.33 1.97
N SER A 27 5.43 8.59 1.86
CA SER A 27 5.50 9.30 0.58
C SER A 27 6.46 10.47 0.65
N ASP A 28 6.78 11.08 -0.49
CA ASP A 28 7.62 12.27 -0.55
C ASP A 28 7.02 13.49 0.17
N GLN A 29 5.69 13.56 0.26
CA GLN A 29 4.96 14.73 0.78
C GLN A 29 4.54 14.57 2.25
N PHE A 30 4.46 13.34 2.75
CA PHE A 30 3.89 13.03 4.07
C PHE A 30 4.75 12.03 4.82
N LYS A 31 4.97 12.29 6.12
CA LYS A 31 5.66 11.39 7.06
C LYS A 31 4.69 10.42 7.75
N TRP A 32 5.22 9.38 8.39
CA TRP A 32 4.43 8.38 9.15
C TRP A 32 3.59 8.96 10.30
N ASN A 33 3.92 10.14 10.83
CA ASN A 33 3.09 10.83 11.81
C ASN A 33 2.01 11.74 11.18
N GLN A 34 1.88 11.75 9.85
CA GLN A 34 0.94 12.58 9.07
C GLN A 34 -0.05 11.71 8.28
N LEU A 35 -0.30 10.47 8.70
CA LEU A 35 -1.18 9.55 7.98
C LEU A 35 -2.60 10.09 7.76
N GLY A 36 -3.13 10.89 8.69
CA GLY A 36 -4.42 11.55 8.50
C GLY A 36 -4.46 12.47 7.27
N GLU A 37 -3.39 13.22 7.02
CA GLU A 37 -3.25 14.08 5.83
C GLU A 37 -3.01 13.25 4.57
N LEU A 38 -2.23 12.17 4.66
CA LEU A 38 -2.07 11.21 3.56
C LEU A 38 -3.42 10.58 3.14
N TYR A 39 -4.29 10.25 4.10
CA TYR A 39 -5.61 9.67 3.80
C TYR A 39 -6.54 10.68 3.14
N LYS A 40 -6.48 11.95 3.56
CA LYS A 40 -7.17 13.05 2.86
C LYS A 40 -6.62 13.19 1.44
N TRP A 41 -5.31 13.12 1.28
CA TRP A 41 -4.68 13.14 -0.04
C TRP A 41 -5.17 11.98 -0.92
N PHE A 42 -5.23 10.74 -0.44
CA PHE A 42 -5.84 9.63 -1.20
C PHE A 42 -7.28 9.92 -1.61
N THR A 43 -8.06 10.56 -0.73
CA THR A 43 -9.44 10.93 -1.03
C THR A 43 -9.49 11.97 -2.14
N ASN A 44 -8.71 13.04 -2.03
CA ASN A 44 -8.66 14.09 -3.05
C ASN A 44 -8.16 13.54 -4.41
N THR A 45 -7.12 12.69 -4.38
CA THR A 45 -6.50 12.13 -5.59
C THR A 45 -7.36 11.10 -6.30
N TYR A 46 -8.12 10.26 -5.58
CA TYR A 46 -8.79 9.12 -6.20
C TYR A 46 -10.31 9.06 -5.99
N ALA A 47 -10.88 9.67 -4.94
CA ALA A 47 -12.29 9.44 -4.60
C ALA A 47 -13.29 10.10 -5.57
N HIS A 48 -12.83 11.02 -6.42
CA HIS A 48 -13.65 11.63 -7.47
C HIS A 48 -13.83 10.70 -8.69
N LEU A 49 -13.05 9.62 -8.79
CA LEU A 49 -13.15 8.66 -9.89
C LEU A 49 -14.39 7.77 -9.73
N PRO A 50 -15.00 7.31 -10.85
CA PRO A 50 -16.05 6.31 -10.82
C PRO A 50 -15.63 5.03 -10.10
N LEU A 51 -16.59 4.34 -9.47
CA LEU A 51 -16.31 3.09 -8.75
C LEU A 51 -15.63 2.04 -9.64
N LYS A 52 -16.10 1.91 -10.89
CA LYS A 52 -15.52 0.99 -11.87
C LYS A 52 -14.03 1.26 -12.13
N GLU A 53 -13.65 2.53 -12.27
CA GLU A 53 -12.24 2.91 -12.46
C GLU A 53 -11.41 2.62 -11.20
N LEU A 54 -11.97 2.88 -10.01
CA LEU A 54 -11.32 2.53 -8.74
C LEU A 54 -11.09 1.02 -8.59
N GLU A 55 -12.04 0.20 -9.03
CA GLU A 55 -11.92 -1.26 -9.04
C GLU A 55 -10.87 -1.72 -10.06
N GLU A 56 -10.86 -1.16 -11.26
CA GLU A 56 -9.86 -1.46 -12.30
C GLU A 56 -8.43 -1.09 -11.89
N ILE A 57 -8.24 0.07 -11.22
CA ILE A 57 -6.94 0.44 -10.67
C ILE A 57 -6.54 -0.53 -9.56
N LEU A 58 -7.44 -0.83 -8.62
CA LEU A 58 -7.10 -1.73 -7.51
C LEU A 58 -6.78 -3.14 -8.00
N ASN A 59 -7.52 -3.66 -8.98
CA ASN A 59 -7.25 -4.98 -9.57
C ASN A 59 -5.86 -5.03 -10.21
N ARG A 60 -5.52 -4.02 -11.04
CA ARG A 60 -4.18 -3.92 -11.63
C ARG A 60 -3.09 -3.85 -10.57
N ASN A 61 -3.29 -3.05 -9.52
CA ASN A 61 -2.33 -2.95 -8.44
C ASN A 61 -2.13 -4.30 -7.71
N ILE A 62 -3.17 -5.13 -7.58
CA ILE A 62 -3.05 -6.46 -7.00
C ILE A 62 -2.30 -7.41 -7.93
N ASP A 63 -2.57 -7.37 -9.23
CA ASP A 63 -1.81 -8.13 -10.21
C ASP A 63 -0.32 -7.75 -10.19
N ASP A 64 -0.02 -6.45 -10.14
CA ASP A 64 1.35 -5.92 -10.04
C ASP A 64 2.03 -6.31 -8.72
N ILE A 65 1.29 -6.33 -7.59
CA ILE A 65 1.83 -6.81 -6.31
C ILE A 65 2.11 -8.31 -6.36
N ASN A 66 1.27 -9.11 -7.02
CA ASN A 66 1.54 -10.53 -7.20
C ASN A 66 2.81 -10.75 -8.05
N MET A 67 2.94 -10.02 -9.16
CA MET A 67 4.15 -10.05 -9.97
C MET A 67 5.39 -9.57 -9.21
N MET A 68 5.24 -8.57 -8.34
CA MET A 68 6.31 -8.09 -7.46
C MET A 68 6.76 -9.21 -6.51
N ILE A 69 5.82 -9.91 -5.86
CA ILE A 69 6.09 -11.04 -4.97
C ILE A 69 6.81 -12.17 -5.73
N ASP A 70 6.30 -12.56 -6.90
CA ASP A 70 6.90 -13.63 -7.72
C ASP A 70 8.30 -13.29 -8.22
N SER A 71 8.63 -11.99 -8.32
CA SER A 71 9.96 -11.52 -8.73
C SER A 71 10.98 -11.47 -7.59
N MET A 72 10.55 -11.60 -6.33
CA MET A 72 11.41 -11.61 -5.15
C MET A 72 11.84 -13.04 -4.80
N SER A 73 13.04 -13.18 -4.25
CA SER A 73 13.41 -14.44 -3.59
C SER A 73 12.70 -14.58 -2.24
N ASP A 74 12.59 -15.80 -1.73
CA ASP A 74 12.08 -16.05 -0.37
C ASP A 74 12.86 -15.24 0.68
N GLU A 75 14.17 -15.13 0.49
CA GLU A 75 15.03 -14.35 1.37
C GLU A 75 14.64 -12.86 1.33
N ASP A 76 14.49 -12.28 0.14
CA ASP A 76 14.09 -10.88 -0.03
C ASP A 76 12.72 -10.57 0.60
N LEU A 77 11.78 -11.51 0.49
CA LEU A 77 10.40 -11.32 0.93
C LEU A 77 10.22 -11.53 2.44
N PHE A 78 10.89 -12.55 3.00
CA PHE A 78 10.63 -13.05 4.36
C PHE A 78 11.73 -12.77 5.37
N THR A 79 12.83 -12.11 4.99
CA THR A 79 13.89 -11.73 5.93
C THR A 79 14.08 -10.21 6.02
N ALA A 80 14.62 -9.77 7.16
CA ALA A 80 14.86 -8.36 7.44
C ALA A 80 16.05 -7.82 6.62
N HIS A 81 16.11 -6.49 6.47
CA HIS A 81 17.25 -5.78 5.85
C HIS A 81 17.49 -6.08 4.36
N LYS A 82 16.45 -6.54 3.65
CA LYS A 82 16.50 -6.84 2.21
C LYS A 82 16.04 -5.71 1.31
N ARG A 83 15.30 -4.74 1.87
CA ARG A 83 14.87 -3.53 1.20
C ARG A 83 15.10 -2.33 2.09
N LYS A 84 15.69 -1.28 1.53
CA LYS A 84 15.95 -0.04 2.26
C LYS A 84 14.65 0.66 2.60
N TRP A 85 13.68 0.69 1.68
CA TRP A 85 12.38 1.30 1.94
C TRP A 85 11.65 0.64 3.11
N ALA A 86 11.85 -0.66 3.35
CA ALA A 86 11.25 -1.40 4.45
C ALA A 86 11.92 -1.07 5.79
N ASP A 87 13.25 -1.01 5.81
CA ASP A 87 14.02 -0.65 6.99
C ASP A 87 13.77 0.81 7.43
N GLU A 88 13.62 1.74 6.48
CA GLU A 88 13.39 3.16 6.75
C GLU A 88 11.93 3.48 7.13
N ALA A 89 11.00 2.55 6.88
CA ALA A 89 9.58 2.76 7.15
C ALA A 89 9.20 2.69 8.63
N THR A 90 10.04 2.09 9.48
CA THR A 90 9.77 1.96 10.91
C THR A 90 10.94 2.52 11.73
N LYS A 91 10.63 3.31 12.77
CA LYS A 91 11.68 3.96 13.58
C LYS A 91 12.46 3.00 14.50
N THR A 92 11.83 1.90 14.92
CA THR A 92 12.34 1.03 15.98
C THR A 92 12.15 -0.45 15.68
N ALA A 93 11.01 -0.81 15.08
CA ALA A 93 10.80 -2.15 14.57
C ALA A 93 11.58 -2.33 13.25
N VAL A 94 12.00 -3.56 12.97
CA VAL A 94 12.49 -3.96 11.65
C VAL A 94 11.46 -4.91 11.08
N TRP A 95 10.93 -4.57 9.92
CA TRP A 95 9.88 -5.34 9.25
C TRP A 95 10.38 -5.83 7.89
N GLU A 96 10.13 -7.10 7.63
CA GLU A 96 10.35 -7.73 6.34
C GLU A 96 9.28 -7.27 5.34
N VAL A 97 9.58 -7.39 4.04
CA VAL A 97 8.72 -6.89 2.96
C VAL A 97 7.30 -7.45 3.06
N TYR A 98 7.14 -8.75 3.36
CA TYR A 98 5.83 -9.39 3.44
C TYR A 98 4.90 -8.73 4.48
N LYS A 99 5.44 -8.17 5.58
CA LYS A 99 4.64 -7.48 6.59
C LYS A 99 4.01 -6.21 6.02
N PHE A 100 4.77 -5.44 5.25
CA PHE A 100 4.27 -4.23 4.58
C PHE A 100 3.20 -4.56 3.55
N ILE A 101 3.40 -5.62 2.76
CA ILE A 101 2.37 -6.11 1.82
C ILE A 101 1.11 -6.49 2.59
N HIS A 102 1.24 -7.30 3.65
CA HIS A 102 0.11 -7.78 4.45
C HIS A 102 -0.73 -6.65 5.06
N VAL A 103 -0.09 -5.66 5.69
CA VAL A 103 -0.82 -4.55 6.36
C VAL A 103 -1.43 -3.56 5.37
N ASN A 104 -1.01 -3.57 4.10
CA ASN A 104 -1.57 -2.71 3.04
C ASN A 104 -2.53 -3.45 2.09
N THR A 105 -2.70 -4.78 2.25
CA THR A 105 -3.60 -5.61 1.44
C THR A 105 -4.55 -6.43 2.31
N VAL A 106 -4.11 -7.60 2.78
CA VAL A 106 -4.92 -8.59 3.52
C VAL A 106 -5.66 -7.97 4.70
N ALA A 107 -4.95 -7.24 5.57
CA ALA A 107 -5.54 -6.63 6.76
C ALA A 107 -6.60 -5.56 6.43
N PRO A 108 -6.33 -4.55 5.58
CA PRO A 108 -7.32 -3.55 5.23
C PRO A 108 -8.47 -4.13 4.39
N PHE A 109 -8.26 -5.15 3.55
CA PHE A 109 -9.36 -5.79 2.83
C PHE A 109 -10.38 -6.44 3.78
N GLY A 110 -9.92 -7.13 4.82
CA GLY A 110 -10.81 -7.67 5.85
C GLY A 110 -11.59 -6.59 6.60
N THR A 111 -10.90 -5.55 7.08
CA THR A 111 -11.52 -4.49 7.90
C THR A 111 -12.46 -3.60 7.09
N PHE A 112 -12.06 -3.17 5.88
CA PHE A 112 -12.90 -2.34 5.01
C PHE A 112 -14.07 -3.13 4.40
N ARG A 113 -13.94 -4.43 4.17
CA ARG A 113 -15.07 -5.29 3.80
C ARG A 113 -16.18 -5.25 4.87
N THR A 114 -15.82 -5.29 6.14
CA THR A 114 -16.80 -5.15 7.23
C THR A 114 -17.45 -3.77 7.23
N LYS A 115 -16.68 -2.70 7.03
CA LYS A 115 -17.18 -1.32 6.95
C LYS A 115 -18.16 -1.13 5.79
N ILE A 116 -17.82 -1.58 4.57
CA ILE A 116 -18.69 -1.41 3.39
C ILE A 116 -19.95 -2.25 3.50
N ARG A 117 -19.90 -3.45 4.11
CA ARG A 117 -21.10 -4.25 4.39
C ARG A 117 -22.06 -3.54 5.35
N LYS A 118 -21.52 -2.94 6.42
CA LYS A 118 -22.32 -2.13 7.34
C LYS A 118 -22.95 -0.93 6.63
N TRP A 119 -22.17 -0.23 5.79
CA TRP A 119 -22.68 0.89 5.00
C TRP A 119 -23.82 0.47 4.07
N LYS A 120 -23.64 -0.60 3.29
CA LYS A 120 -24.69 -1.11 2.39
C LYS A 120 -25.99 -1.42 3.11
N ARG A 121 -25.94 -2.02 4.31
CA ARG A 121 -27.15 -2.31 5.11
C ARG A 121 -27.87 -1.06 5.62
N LEU A 122 -27.15 0.05 5.81
CA LEU A 122 -27.72 1.28 6.36
C LEU A 122 -28.17 2.27 5.28
N ALA A 123 -27.58 2.19 4.08
CA ALA A 123 -27.77 3.15 3.01
C ALA A 123 -28.54 2.60 1.80
N LEU A 124 -28.65 1.28 1.67
CA LEU A 124 -29.45 0.58 0.65
C LEU A 124 -30.53 -0.25 1.37
#